data_AF-A0A7C2X9E8-F1
#
_entry.id   AF-A0A7C2X9E8-F1
#
_cell.length_a   1.000
_cell.length_b   1.000
_cell.length_c   1.000
_cell.angle_alpha   90.00
_cell.angle_beta   90.00
_cell.angle_gamma   90.00
#
_symmetry.space_group_name_H-M   'P 1'
#
loop_
_entity.id
_entity.type
_entity.pdbx_description
1 polymer ?
#
loop_
_entity_poly.entity_id
_entity_poly.type
_entity_poly.pdbx_seq_one_letter_code
_entity_poly.pdbx_strand_id
1 'polypeptide(L)'
;MTGAAGARQGGFTLIEVIVAITIVAIMGAMLFVFLSSTMVRSYQPLRMTGELAELQREMEEAVGAYNQCQAGGYLQECWSAFKSDYNCVPLSPAELAGFGTPDFAICKVEIPAGQPVLVGYFTYDP
;
A
#
# COMPACT_ATOMS: atom_id res chain seq x y z
N MET A 1 -35.16 19.84 -72.16
CA MET A 1 -35.26 20.87 -71.10
C MET A 1 -35.00 20.18 -69.77
N THR A 2 -33.74 20.18 -69.31
CA THR A 2 -33.28 19.49 -68.11
C THR A 2 -33.41 20.44 -66.91
N GLY A 3 -34.38 20.18 -66.04
CA GLY A 3 -34.55 20.90 -64.78
C GLY A 3 -33.52 20.43 -63.76
N ALA A 4 -32.59 21.30 -63.38
CA ALA A 4 -31.64 21.06 -62.31
C ALA A 4 -32.39 21.00 -60.96
N ALA A 5 -32.39 19.83 -60.33
CA ALA A 5 -32.85 19.68 -58.96
C ALA A 5 -31.85 20.38 -58.03
N GLY A 6 -32.22 21.57 -57.55
CA GLY A 6 -31.46 22.29 -56.54
C GLY A 6 -31.36 21.47 -55.26
N ALA A 7 -30.15 21.02 -54.93
CA ALA A 7 -29.85 20.41 -53.65
C ALA A 7 -30.09 21.45 -52.55
N ARG A 8 -31.10 21.21 -51.70
CA ARG A 8 -31.35 22.04 -50.52
C ARG A 8 -30.16 21.92 -49.58
N GLN A 9 -29.32 22.95 -49.53
CA GLN A 9 -28.34 23.13 -48.46
C GLN A 9 -29.11 23.50 -47.19
N GLY A 10 -29.22 22.53 -46.27
CA GLY A 10 -29.88 22.72 -44.98
C GLY A 10 -29.09 23.69 -44.12
N GLY A 11 -29.73 24.79 -43.71
CA GLY A 11 -29.17 25.70 -42.71
C GLY A 11 -29.20 25.07 -41.32
N PHE A 12 -28.23 25.43 -40.48
CA PHE A 12 -28.12 24.96 -39.11
C PHE A 12 -29.31 25.46 -38.28
N THR A 13 -30.04 24.57 -37.63
CA THR A 13 -31.21 24.96 -36.83
C THR A 13 -30.83 25.28 -35.38
N LEU A 14 -31.53 26.22 -34.74
CA LEU A 14 -31.26 26.58 -33.35
C LEU A 14 -31.49 25.39 -32.39
N ILE A 15 -32.46 24.53 -32.70
CA ILE A 15 -32.73 23.33 -31.92
C ILE A 15 -31.60 22.30 -32.03
N GLU A 16 -30.99 22.15 -33.20
CA GLU A 16 -29.85 21.25 -33.42
C GLU A 16 -28.63 21.66 -32.60
N VAL A 17 -28.36 22.98 -32.48
CA VAL A 17 -27.29 23.50 -31.60
C VAL A 17 -27.54 23.14 -30.14
N ILE A 18 -28.78 23.34 -29.66
CA ILE A 18 -29.14 23.05 -28.27
C ILE A 18 -29.00 21.55 -27.97
N VAL A 19 -29.45 20.70 -28.90
CA VAL A 19 -29.34 19.24 -28.75
C VAL A 19 -27.87 18.80 -28.78
N ALA A 20 -27.04 19.37 -29.65
CA ALA A 20 -25.61 19.04 -29.70
C ALA A 20 -24.89 19.41 -28.40
N ILE A 21 -25.11 20.61 -27.86
CA ILE A 21 -24.45 21.06 -26.61
C ILE A 21 -24.92 20.23 -25.41
N THR A 22 -26.19 19.86 -25.35
CA THR A 22 -26.71 19.01 -24.27
C THR A 22 -26.11 17.61 -24.30
N ILE A 23 -25.95 17.00 -25.49
CA ILE A 23 -25.27 15.70 -25.64
C ILE A 23 -23.82 15.80 -25.18
N VAL A 24 -23.07 16.83 -25.63
CA VAL A 24 -21.67 17.03 -25.23
C VAL A 24 -21.53 17.25 -23.72
N ALA A 25 -22.45 18.01 -23.10
CA ALA A 25 -22.45 18.23 -21.67
C ALA A 25 -22.66 16.93 -20.87
N ILE A 26 -23.59 16.07 -21.31
CA ILE A 26 -23.85 14.77 -20.68
C ILE A 26 -22.62 13.86 -20.83
N MET A 27 -22.03 13.79 -22.03
CA MET A 27 -20.82 13.00 -22.27
C MET A 27 -19.64 13.51 -21.44
N GLY A 28 -19.46 14.82 -21.35
CA GLY A 28 -18.42 15.45 -20.53
C GLY A 28 -18.56 15.12 -19.04
N ALA A 29 -19.79 15.17 -18.52
CA ALA A 29 -20.08 14.80 -17.13
C ALA A 29 -19.77 13.31 -16.85
N MET A 30 -20.16 12.42 -17.77
CA MET A 30 -19.86 10.98 -17.65
C MET A 30 -18.35 10.71 -17.70
N LEU A 31 -17.63 11.36 -18.60
CA LEU A 31 -16.17 11.26 -18.69
C LEU A 31 -15.47 11.78 -17.44
N PHE A 32 -15.96 12.89 -16.85
CA PHE A 32 -15.39 13.43 -15.62
C PHE A 32 -15.53 12.47 -14.43
N VAL A 33 -16.70 11.83 -14.28
CA VAL A 33 -16.92 10.80 -13.24
C VAL A 33 -16.05 9.56 -13.49
N PHE A 34 -15.87 9.18 -14.75
CA PHE A 34 -15.02 8.05 -15.13
C PHE A 34 -13.53 8.31 -14.85
N LEU A 35 -13.01 9.48 -15.22
CA LEU A 35 -11.60 9.85 -14.98
C LEU A 35 -11.31 10.05 -13.48
N SER A 36 -12.22 10.69 -12.74
CA SER A 36 -12.03 10.92 -11.29
C SER A 36 -11.98 9.61 -10.50
N SER A 37 -12.89 8.66 -10.78
CA SER A 37 -12.87 7.34 -10.14
C SER A 37 -11.63 6.51 -10.48
N THR A 38 -11.10 6.64 -11.70
CA THR A 38 -9.91 5.90 -12.15
C THR A 38 -8.61 6.50 -11.59
N MET A 39 -8.48 7.84 -11.56
CA MET A 39 -7.29 8.49 -11.01
C MET A 39 -7.17 8.33 -9.49
N VAL A 40 -8.25 8.53 -8.74
CA VAL A 40 -8.23 8.40 -7.26
C VAL A 40 -7.87 6.97 -6.84
N ARG A 41 -8.33 5.96 -7.61
CA ARG A 41 -8.07 4.55 -7.33
C ARG A 41 -6.64 4.10 -7.68
N SER A 42 -5.91 4.85 -8.51
CA SER A 42 -4.54 4.52 -8.92
C SER A 42 -3.45 5.10 -8.02
N TYR A 43 -3.71 6.21 -7.31
CA TYR A 43 -2.73 6.83 -6.40
C TYR A 43 -2.67 6.19 -5.01
N GLN A 44 -3.80 5.70 -4.51
CA GLN A 44 -3.87 5.03 -3.21
C GLN A 44 -2.95 3.78 -3.10
N PRO A 45 -2.95 2.83 -4.05
CA PRO A 45 -2.08 1.66 -3.97
C PRO A 45 -0.59 2.02 -4.06
N LEU A 46 -0.22 3.05 -4.85
CA LEU A 46 1.17 3.47 -5.00
C LEU A 46 1.75 4.07 -3.71
N ARG A 47 0.95 4.83 -2.96
CA ARG A 47 1.38 5.35 -1.66
C ARG A 47 1.55 4.26 -0.62
N MET A 48 0.61 3.32 -0.57
CA MET A 48 0.71 2.15 0.31
C MET A 48 1.96 1.32 -0.03
N THR A 49 2.26 1.06 -1.31
CA THR A 49 3.47 0.30 -1.68
C THR A 49 4.78 0.98 -1.29
N GLY A 50 4.84 2.31 -1.33
CA GLY A 50 6.03 3.05 -0.90
C GLY A 50 6.26 2.95 0.60
N GLU A 51 5.19 3.14 1.39
CA GLU A 51 5.23 3.02 2.85
C GLU A 51 5.56 1.58 3.30
N LEU A 52 5.04 0.56 2.60
CA LEU A 52 5.40 -0.84 2.86
C LEU A 52 6.86 -1.16 2.52
N ALA A 53 7.43 -0.57 1.45
CA ALA A 53 8.82 -0.85 1.06
C ALA A 53 9.83 -0.27 2.06
N GLU A 54 9.53 0.90 2.63
CA GLU A 54 10.34 1.52 3.69
C GLU A 54 10.30 0.67 4.96
N LEU A 55 9.11 0.25 5.38
CA LEU A 55 8.90 -0.69 6.49
C LEU A 55 9.63 -2.02 6.30
N GLN A 56 9.58 -2.58 5.09
CA GLN A 56 10.25 -3.85 4.80
C GLN A 56 11.76 -3.72 4.93
N ARG A 57 12.34 -2.60 4.51
CA ARG A 57 13.77 -2.34 4.62
C ARG A 57 14.23 -2.28 6.09
N GLU A 58 13.46 -1.63 6.95
CA GLU A 58 13.76 -1.59 8.39
C GLU A 58 13.68 -2.99 9.02
N MET A 59 12.73 -3.83 8.60
CA MET A 59 12.68 -5.21 9.08
C MET A 59 13.82 -6.08 8.53
N GLU A 60 14.23 -5.88 7.27
CA GLU A 60 15.38 -6.57 6.69
C GLU A 60 16.68 -6.24 7.43
N GLU A 61 16.83 -5.00 7.92
CA GLU A 61 17.95 -4.60 8.76
C GLU A 61 17.95 -5.35 10.11
N ALA A 62 16.80 -5.40 10.79
CA ALA A 62 16.65 -6.15 12.05
C ALA A 62 16.93 -7.65 11.87
N VAL A 63 16.40 -8.25 10.79
CA VAL A 63 16.66 -9.66 10.44
C VAL A 63 18.14 -9.88 10.12
N GLY A 64 18.77 -8.95 9.41
CA GLY A 64 20.21 -9.00 9.10
C GLY A 64 21.07 -9.00 10.36
N ALA A 65 20.79 -8.10 11.30
CA ALA A 65 21.49 -8.01 12.58
C ALA A 65 21.33 -9.30 13.40
N TYR A 66 20.09 -9.82 13.49
CA TYR A 66 19.82 -11.08 14.18
C TYR A 66 20.56 -12.28 13.56
N ASN A 67 20.52 -12.41 12.22
CA ASN A 67 21.21 -13.49 11.52
C ASN A 67 22.73 -13.43 11.68
N GLN A 68 23.30 -12.23 11.67
CA GLN A 68 24.73 -12.05 11.91
C GLN A 68 25.13 -12.53 13.31
N CYS A 69 24.26 -12.30 14.30
CA CYS A 69 24.50 -12.77 15.66
C CYS A 69 24.34 -14.27 15.83
N GLN A 70 23.40 -14.91 15.12
CA GLN A 70 23.34 -16.36 15.05
C GLN A 70 24.59 -16.97 14.41
N ALA A 71 25.04 -16.42 13.29
CA ALA A 71 26.22 -16.94 12.58
C ALA A 71 27.52 -16.76 13.37
N GLY A 72 27.61 -15.73 14.21
CA GLY A 72 28.80 -15.41 15.00
C GLY A 72 28.98 -16.21 16.30
N GLY A 73 27.95 -16.95 16.76
CA GLY A 73 28.04 -17.80 17.95
C GLY A 73 28.09 -17.06 19.31
N TYR A 74 28.08 -15.73 19.33
CA TYR A 74 28.03 -14.88 20.53
C TYR A 74 26.60 -14.42 20.84
N LEU A 75 25.68 -15.38 20.90
CA LEU A 75 24.25 -15.11 20.95
C LEU A 75 23.86 -14.32 22.21
N GLN A 76 24.45 -14.58 23.39
CA GLN A 76 23.98 -13.93 24.62
C GLN A 76 24.30 -12.43 24.69
N GLU A 77 25.52 -12.03 24.31
CA GLU A 77 25.93 -10.61 24.31
C GLU A 77 25.19 -9.84 23.21
N CYS A 78 25.12 -10.42 22.00
CA CYS A 78 24.36 -9.79 20.92
C CYS A 78 22.86 -9.72 21.23
N TRP A 79 22.27 -10.75 21.83
CA TRP A 79 20.84 -10.74 22.16
C TRP A 79 20.46 -9.60 23.09
N SER A 80 21.34 -9.24 24.04
CA SER A 80 21.12 -8.09 24.90
C SER A 80 21.13 -6.76 24.13
N ALA A 81 22.07 -6.60 23.20
CA ALA A 81 22.17 -5.42 22.33
C ALA A 81 20.98 -5.34 21.36
N PHE A 82 20.63 -6.44 20.71
CA PHE A 82 19.49 -6.54 19.78
C PHE A 82 18.17 -6.12 20.43
N LYS A 83 17.91 -6.56 21.66
CA LYS A 83 16.71 -6.15 22.41
C LYS A 83 16.66 -4.64 22.65
N SER A 84 17.81 -4.02 22.93
CA SER A 84 17.93 -2.57 23.14
C SER A 84 17.75 -1.80 21.83
N ASP A 85 18.45 -2.22 20.77
CA ASP A 85 18.53 -1.49 19.50
C ASP A 85 17.21 -1.52 18.73
N TYR A 86 16.48 -2.63 18.80
CA TYR A 86 15.20 -2.81 18.08
C TYR A 86 13.97 -2.79 19.01
N ASN A 87 14.13 -2.32 20.25
CA ASN A 87 13.06 -2.27 21.26
C ASN A 87 12.25 -3.58 21.33
N CYS A 88 12.95 -4.71 21.41
CA CYS A 88 12.32 -6.01 21.37
C CYS A 88 11.62 -6.30 22.70
N VAL A 89 10.28 -6.39 22.67
CA VAL A 89 9.46 -6.55 23.88
C VAL A 89 9.17 -8.04 24.09
N PRO A 90 9.34 -8.60 25.31
CA PRO A 90 8.94 -9.97 25.59
C PRO A 90 7.42 -10.14 25.42
N LEU A 91 7.01 -11.28 24.89
CA LEU A 91 5.59 -11.58 24.71
C LEU A 91 4.90 -11.69 26.07
N SER A 92 3.66 -11.21 26.15
CA SER A 92 2.81 -11.43 27.32
C SER A 92 2.47 -12.92 27.48
N PRO A 93 2.08 -13.37 28.69
CA PRO A 93 1.68 -14.77 28.92
C PRO A 93 0.54 -15.24 28.00
N ALA A 94 -0.36 -14.33 27.60
CA ALA A 94 -1.45 -14.62 26.69
C ALA A 94 -0.97 -14.81 25.23
N GLU A 95 0.02 -14.02 24.79
CA GLU A 95 0.64 -14.17 23.47
C GLU A 95 1.48 -15.45 23.40
N LEU A 96 2.19 -15.79 24.47
CA LEU A 96 2.98 -17.02 24.58
C LEU A 96 2.12 -18.29 24.55
N ALA A 97 0.87 -18.23 25.03
CA ALA A 97 -0.04 -19.39 25.01
C ALA A 97 -0.29 -19.94 23.59
N GLY A 98 -0.15 -19.11 22.56
CA GLY A 98 -0.22 -19.53 21.15
C GLY A 98 1.03 -20.28 20.65
N PHE A 99 2.16 -20.14 21.35
CA PHE A 99 3.44 -20.77 21.03
C PHE A 99 3.79 -21.95 21.97
N GLY A 100 3.02 -22.16 23.04
CA GLY A 100 3.26 -23.18 24.07
C GLY A 100 4.11 -22.69 25.24
N THR A 101 4.83 -23.58 25.90
CA THR A 101 5.85 -23.25 26.91
C THR A 101 7.24 -23.46 26.29
N PRO A 102 7.76 -22.47 25.55
CA PRO A 102 9.09 -22.59 24.95
C PRO A 102 10.18 -22.54 26.03
N ASP A 103 11.21 -23.40 25.90
CA ASP A 103 12.44 -23.32 26.70
C ASP A 103 13.37 -22.18 26.23
N PHE A 104 13.01 -21.52 25.13
CA PHE A 104 13.70 -20.39 24.51
C PHE A 104 12.95 -19.07 24.73
N ALA A 105 13.68 -17.96 24.80
CA ALA A 105 13.09 -16.63 24.93
C ALA A 105 12.56 -16.15 23.57
N ILE A 106 11.33 -15.62 23.53
CA ILE A 106 10.74 -14.98 22.35
C ILE A 106 10.55 -13.50 22.64
N CYS A 107 10.93 -12.64 21.71
CA CYS A 107 10.61 -11.22 21.76
C CYS A 107 10.03 -10.74 20.43
N LYS A 108 9.22 -9.69 20.52
CA LYS A 108 8.50 -9.06 19.42
C LYS A 108 9.14 -7.71 19.12
N VAL A 109 9.52 -7.51 17.86
CA VAL A 109 9.90 -6.19 17.33
C VAL A 109 8.71 -5.67 16.54
N GLU A 110 8.25 -4.48 16.90
CA GLU A 110 7.23 -3.75 16.17
C GLU A 110 7.88 -2.54 15.52
N ILE A 111 7.70 -2.39 14.21
CA ILE A 111 8.17 -1.22 13.47
C ILE A 111 6.95 -0.31 13.26
N PRO A 112 6.82 0.77 14.05
CA PRO A 112 5.64 1.62 14.00
C PRO A 112 5.74 2.59 12.82
N ALA A 113 5.10 2.27 11.70
CA ALA A 113 4.66 3.29 10.76
C ALA A 113 3.14 3.31 10.72
N GLY A 114 2.54 4.40 11.22
CA GLY A 114 1.11 4.74 11.10
C GLY A 114 0.17 3.53 11.03
N GLN A 115 -0.13 3.08 9.80
CA GLN A 115 -0.57 1.73 9.46
C GLN A 115 -0.07 1.39 8.04
N PRO A 116 0.50 0.20 7.75
CA PRO A 116 0.54 -1.01 8.58
C PRO A 116 1.75 -1.09 9.54
N VAL A 117 1.56 -1.75 10.69
CA VAL A 117 2.66 -2.11 11.60
C VAL A 117 3.21 -3.46 11.18
N LEU A 118 4.53 -3.53 10.97
CA LEU A 118 5.23 -4.76 10.64
C LEU A 118 5.76 -5.37 11.93
N VAL A 119 5.46 -6.66 12.16
CA VAL A 119 5.77 -7.37 13.40
C VAL A 119 6.67 -8.56 13.09
N GLY A 120 7.86 -8.57 13.70
CA GLY A 120 8.81 -9.67 13.64
C GLY A 120 8.95 -10.36 14.99
N TYR A 121 8.95 -11.69 15.00
CA TYR A 121 9.23 -12.50 16.19
C TYR A 121 10.64 -13.06 16.10
N PHE A 122 11.42 -12.83 17.14
CA PHE A 122 12.81 -13.29 17.23
C PHE A 122 12.96 -14.16 18.47
N THR A 123 13.83 -15.16 18.38
CA THR A 123 13.99 -16.19 19.41
C THR A 123 15.43 -16.26 19.90
N TYR A 124 15.62 -16.68 21.14
CA TYR A 124 16.94 -16.91 21.71
C TYR A 124 16.92 -18.19 22.54
N ASP A 125 17.77 -19.14 22.16
CA ASP A 125 18.00 -20.39 22.89
C ASP A 125 19.31 -20.22 23.70
N PRO A 126 19.25 -20.19 25.05
CA PRO A 126 20.42 -20.05 25.91
C PRO A 126 21.42 -21.22 25.88
#